data_AF-A0A1C6KKW9-F1
#
_entry.id   AF-A0A1C6KKW9-F1
#
_cell.length_a   1.000
_cell.length_b   1.000
_cell.length_c   1.000
_cell.angle_alpha   90.00
_cell.angle_beta   90.00
_cell.angle_gamma   90.00
#
_symmetry.space_group_name_H-M   'P 1'
#
loop_
_entity.id
_entity.type
_entity.pdbx_description
1 polymer ?
#
loop_
_entity_poly.entity_id
_entity_poly.type
_entity_poly.pdbx_seq_one_letter_code
_entity_poly.pdbx_strand_id
1 'polypeptide(L)'
;MKKFLVALCIMTCLFSLTACGKQVESPFDDYKDEDFRANSEGFIQGLSQSDDNYLQTLIAQEDGVISAAAENWLDVKEELGAYKEAKDFEVKREGKQLSAVLTAQFENRDGTLTITYNEDLQPTSITVDVNYSMGERMGKAALNTLMGMGTVFAVLILISLLISLFKYINKLEAKVNKKPAVSEAPAPSAPVIAEPAEELTDDYELVAVISAAIAASEGTSADGFVVRSIKKRTKWQKA
;
A
#
# COMPACT_ATOMS: atom_id res chain seq x y z
N MET A 1 -7.17 42.66 -2.30
CA MET A 1 -5.97 41.87 -1.97
C MET A 1 -6.08 40.39 -2.35
N LYS A 2 -7.09 39.61 -1.90
CA LYS A 2 -7.22 38.17 -2.26
C LYS A 2 -7.33 37.87 -3.77
N LYS A 3 -8.08 38.69 -4.53
CA LYS A 3 -8.24 38.54 -6.00
C LYS A 3 -6.96 38.86 -6.78
N PHE A 4 -6.13 39.76 -6.26
CA PHE A 4 -4.82 40.09 -6.84
C PHE A 4 -3.78 39.00 -6.57
N LEU A 5 -3.86 38.37 -5.39
CA LEU A 5 -2.98 37.27 -5.00
C LEU A 5 -3.25 35.99 -5.81
N VAL A 6 -4.53 35.70 -6.10
CA VAL A 6 -4.92 34.60 -7.00
C VAL A 6 -4.50 34.88 -8.45
N ALA A 7 -4.67 36.12 -8.94
CA ALA A 7 -4.24 36.48 -10.29
C ALA A 7 -2.70 36.39 -10.45
N LEU A 8 -1.94 36.78 -9.42
CA LEU A 8 -0.49 36.63 -9.40
C LEU A 8 -0.06 35.15 -9.40
N CYS A 9 -0.71 34.30 -8.61
CA CYS A 9 -0.44 32.85 -8.61
C CYS A 9 -0.71 32.19 -9.97
N ILE A 10 -1.84 32.52 -10.62
CA ILE A 10 -2.18 31.97 -11.94
C ILE A 10 -1.17 32.45 -13.00
N MET A 11 -0.73 33.70 -12.91
CA MET A 11 0.26 34.27 -13.82
C MET A 11 1.65 33.65 -13.58
N THR A 12 2.08 33.43 -12.33
CA THR A 12 3.33 32.71 -12.04
C THR A 12 3.29 31.26 -12.51
N CYS A 13 2.14 30.59 -12.40
CA CYS A 13 1.97 29.23 -12.94
C CYS A 13 2.07 29.22 -14.48
N LEU A 14 1.60 30.25 -15.17
CA LEU A 14 1.69 30.35 -16.63
C LEU A 14 3.12 30.68 -17.11
N PHE A 15 3.88 31.47 -16.36
CA PHE A 15 5.27 31.81 -16.70
C PHE A 15 6.29 30.72 -16.32
N SER A 16 5.94 29.79 -15.42
CA SER A 16 6.78 28.60 -15.16
C SER A 16 6.76 27.58 -16.30
N LEU A 17 5.84 27.67 -17.26
CA LEU A 17 5.77 26.73 -18.40
C LEU A 17 6.65 27.13 -19.60
N THR A 18 7.11 28.37 -19.70
CA THR A 18 7.83 28.87 -20.90
C THR A 18 9.35 28.84 -20.78
N ALA A 19 9.91 28.24 -19.72
CA ALA A 19 11.35 28.30 -19.42
C ALA A 19 12.20 27.12 -19.93
N CYS A 20 11.65 26.16 -20.70
CA CYS A 20 12.43 25.14 -21.41
C CYS A 20 12.30 25.31 -22.92
N GLY A 21 12.85 26.43 -23.42
CA GLY A 21 12.93 26.75 -24.85
C GLY A 21 14.31 26.54 -25.45
N LYS A 22 15.15 25.68 -24.87
CA LYS A 22 16.35 25.21 -25.55
C LYS A 22 15.97 23.90 -26.24
N GLN A 23 15.81 23.93 -27.56
CA GLN A 23 15.82 22.68 -28.32
C GLN A 23 17.19 22.06 -28.09
N VAL A 24 17.23 21.07 -27.20
CA VAL A 24 18.30 20.09 -27.17
C VAL A 24 18.06 19.26 -28.41
N GLU A 25 18.99 19.31 -29.36
CA GLU A 25 18.99 18.38 -30.50
C GLU A 25 18.79 16.98 -29.91
N SER A 26 17.71 16.33 -30.32
CA SER A 26 17.47 14.97 -29.89
C SER A 26 18.49 14.10 -30.62
N PRO A 27 19.16 13.15 -29.92
CA PRO A 27 20.08 12.23 -30.58
C PRO A 27 19.37 11.36 -31.65
N PHE A 28 18.04 11.46 -31.72
CA PHE A 28 17.18 10.70 -32.62
C PHE A 28 16.63 11.50 -33.81
N ASP A 29 16.98 12.79 -33.98
CA ASP A 29 16.38 13.67 -35.01
C ASP A 29 16.68 13.24 -36.45
N ASP A 30 17.80 12.54 -36.67
CA ASP A 30 18.18 12.02 -37.99
C ASP A 30 17.43 10.74 -38.40
N TYR A 31 16.68 10.12 -37.48
CA TYR A 31 16.02 8.84 -37.70
C TYR A 31 14.52 9.04 -37.97
N LYS A 32 14.06 8.39 -39.05
CA LYS A 32 12.67 8.48 -39.48
C LYS A 32 11.78 7.52 -38.70
N ASP A 33 10.57 7.98 -38.38
CA ASP A 33 9.58 7.16 -37.68
C ASP A 33 9.23 5.89 -38.49
N GLU A 34 9.26 5.96 -39.82
CA GLU A 34 9.00 4.82 -40.70
C GLU A 34 10.02 3.68 -40.54
N ASP A 35 11.28 3.99 -40.23
CA ASP A 35 12.31 2.97 -40.04
C ASP A 35 12.04 2.17 -38.74
N PHE A 36 11.66 2.87 -37.67
CA PHE A 36 11.25 2.24 -36.42
C PHE A 36 9.96 1.44 -36.59
N ARG A 37 9.02 1.94 -37.38
CA ARG A 37 7.78 1.22 -37.71
C ARG A 37 8.10 -0.10 -38.41
N ALA A 38 8.90 -0.06 -39.48
CA ALA A 38 9.27 -1.24 -40.23
C ALA A 38 10.01 -2.26 -39.36
N ASN A 39 10.90 -1.80 -38.47
CA ASN A 39 11.58 -2.66 -37.52
C ASN A 39 10.59 -3.32 -36.54
N SER A 40 9.67 -2.55 -35.96
CA SER A 40 8.67 -3.07 -35.03
C SER A 40 7.72 -4.08 -35.70
N GLU A 41 7.28 -3.82 -36.93
CA GLU A 41 6.45 -4.74 -37.72
C GLU A 41 7.20 -6.04 -38.04
N GLY A 42 8.46 -5.94 -38.47
CA GLY A 42 9.31 -7.10 -38.72
C GLY A 42 9.56 -7.93 -37.45
N PHE A 43 9.79 -7.25 -36.31
CA PHE A 43 10.00 -7.89 -35.03
C PHE A 43 8.77 -8.68 -34.57
N ILE A 44 7.58 -8.04 -34.53
CA ILE A 44 6.37 -8.72 -34.06
C ILE A 44 5.93 -9.86 -35.00
N GLN A 45 6.15 -9.69 -36.30
CA GLN A 45 5.89 -10.75 -37.28
C GLN A 45 6.84 -11.93 -37.06
N GLY A 46 8.14 -11.67 -36.91
CA GLY A 46 9.13 -12.71 -36.64
C GLY A 46 8.85 -13.44 -35.31
N LEU A 47 8.49 -12.70 -34.27
CA LEU A 47 8.16 -13.24 -32.97
C LEU A 47 6.89 -14.11 -33.01
N SER A 48 5.87 -13.68 -33.76
CA SER A 48 4.63 -14.45 -33.93
C SER A 48 4.79 -15.72 -34.76
N GLN A 49 5.80 -15.78 -35.63
CA GLN A 49 6.11 -16.93 -36.47
C GLN A 49 7.18 -17.84 -35.86
N SER A 50 7.77 -17.46 -34.72
CA SER A 50 8.82 -18.23 -34.06
C SER A 50 8.26 -19.48 -33.39
N ASP A 51 9.04 -20.56 -33.41
CA ASP A 51 8.71 -21.79 -32.68
C ASP A 51 8.95 -21.64 -31.18
N ASP A 52 8.04 -22.19 -30.37
CA ASP A 52 8.11 -22.10 -28.91
C ASP A 52 9.37 -22.74 -28.32
N ASN A 53 9.84 -23.87 -28.86
CA ASN A 53 11.02 -24.54 -28.35
C ASN A 53 12.28 -23.72 -28.66
N TYR A 54 12.29 -23.05 -29.80
CA TYR A 54 13.35 -22.10 -30.15
C TYR A 54 13.36 -20.91 -29.18
N LEU A 55 12.21 -20.30 -28.91
CA LEU A 55 12.09 -19.20 -27.94
C LEU A 55 12.50 -19.63 -26.53
N GLN A 56 12.08 -20.81 -26.08
CA GLN A 56 12.50 -21.35 -24.77
C GLN A 56 14.00 -21.60 -24.70
N THR A 57 14.61 -22.06 -25.80
CA THR A 57 16.07 -22.26 -25.86
C THR A 57 16.80 -20.91 -25.78
N LEU A 58 16.29 -19.89 -26.46
CA LEU A 58 16.83 -18.53 -26.41
C LEU A 58 16.77 -17.97 -24.98
N ILE A 59 15.62 -18.12 -24.31
CA ILE A 59 15.43 -17.70 -22.92
C ILE A 59 16.40 -18.41 -21.96
N ALA A 60 16.67 -19.70 -22.20
CA ALA A 60 17.56 -20.48 -21.33
C ALA A 60 19.06 -20.20 -21.54
N GLN A 61 19.45 -19.72 -22.73
CA GLN A 61 20.86 -19.56 -23.11
C GLN A 61 21.36 -18.12 -23.05
N GLU A 62 20.48 -17.14 -23.27
CA GLU A 62 20.82 -15.73 -23.32
C GLU A 62 20.11 -14.94 -22.23
N ASP A 63 20.87 -14.12 -21.52
CA ASP A 63 20.32 -13.12 -20.61
C ASP A 63 20.40 -11.76 -21.31
N GLY A 64 19.25 -11.16 -21.61
CA GLY A 64 19.20 -9.94 -22.41
C GLY A 64 17.79 -9.51 -22.81
N VAL A 65 17.73 -8.40 -23.55
CA VAL A 65 16.45 -7.77 -23.92
C VAL A 65 15.63 -8.64 -24.87
N ILE A 66 16.29 -9.41 -25.74
CA ILE A 66 15.59 -10.30 -26.68
C ILE A 66 15.02 -11.54 -25.97
N SER A 67 15.73 -12.14 -25.02
CA SER A 67 15.20 -13.25 -24.23
C SER A 67 14.06 -12.80 -23.31
N ALA A 68 14.17 -11.63 -22.68
CA ALA A 68 13.07 -11.03 -21.93
C ALA A 68 11.83 -10.76 -22.81
N ALA A 69 12.04 -10.32 -24.06
CA ALA A 69 10.95 -10.14 -25.03
C ALA A 69 10.29 -11.47 -25.40
N ALA A 70 11.10 -12.52 -25.60
CA ALA A 70 10.60 -13.86 -25.91
C ALA A 70 9.79 -14.44 -24.74
N GLU A 71 10.25 -14.26 -23.50
CA GLU A 71 9.52 -14.67 -22.29
C GLU A 71 8.17 -13.94 -22.22
N ASN A 72 8.18 -12.61 -22.30
CA ASN A 72 6.96 -11.81 -22.29
C ASN A 72 6.00 -12.20 -23.43
N TRP A 73 6.50 -12.50 -24.63
CA TRP A 73 5.68 -12.98 -25.73
C TRP A 73 5.02 -14.33 -25.44
N LEU A 74 5.76 -15.29 -24.89
CA LEU A 74 5.21 -16.60 -24.52
C LEU A 74 4.08 -16.47 -23.49
N ASP A 75 4.16 -15.48 -22.59
CA ASP A 75 3.11 -15.22 -21.59
C ASP A 75 1.81 -14.67 -22.22
N VAL A 76 1.90 -13.87 -23.29
CA VAL A 76 0.74 -13.15 -23.85
C VAL A 76 0.21 -13.72 -25.17
N LYS A 77 1.00 -14.53 -25.88
CA LYS A 77 0.68 -14.99 -27.24
C LYS A 77 -0.63 -15.79 -27.32
N GLU A 78 -0.98 -16.55 -26.28
CA GLU A 78 -2.21 -17.34 -26.26
C GLU A 78 -3.44 -16.43 -26.14
N GLU A 79 -3.33 -15.33 -25.36
CA GLU A 79 -4.38 -14.34 -25.23
C GLU A 79 -4.55 -13.48 -26.51
N LEU A 80 -3.46 -13.25 -27.25
CA LEU A 80 -3.47 -12.46 -28.49
C LEU A 80 -3.86 -13.29 -29.73
N GLY A 81 -3.35 -14.52 -29.85
CA GLY A 81 -3.46 -15.33 -31.07
C GLY A 81 -2.49 -14.86 -32.17
N ALA A 82 -2.68 -15.33 -33.41
CA ALA A 82 -1.77 -14.99 -34.50
C ALA A 82 -1.81 -13.50 -34.88
N TYR A 83 -0.64 -12.93 -35.22
CA TYR A 83 -0.53 -11.57 -35.73
C TYR A 83 -1.22 -11.43 -37.10
N LYS A 84 -1.96 -10.34 -37.29
CA LYS A 84 -2.66 -10.03 -38.55
C LYS A 84 -2.08 -8.80 -39.24
N GLU A 85 -2.21 -7.63 -38.61
CA GLU A 85 -1.83 -6.36 -39.21
C GLU A 85 -1.40 -5.32 -38.18
N ALA A 86 -0.55 -4.40 -38.62
CA ALA A 86 -0.21 -3.19 -37.88
C ALA A 86 -1.32 -2.15 -38.03
N LYS A 87 -1.71 -1.51 -36.91
CA LYS A 87 -2.71 -0.45 -36.87
C LYS A 87 -2.03 0.91 -36.72
N ASP A 88 -1.91 1.37 -35.48
CA ASP A 88 -1.36 2.67 -35.12
C ASP A 88 0.11 2.54 -34.72
N PHE A 89 0.88 3.57 -35.05
CA PHE A 89 2.28 3.65 -34.69
C PHE A 89 2.63 5.04 -34.17
N GLU A 90 3.35 5.10 -33.05
CA GLU A 90 3.80 6.34 -32.42
C GLU A 90 5.25 6.19 -31.97
N VAL A 91 6.06 7.23 -32.19
CA VAL A 91 7.41 7.32 -31.63
C VAL A 91 7.44 8.40 -30.55
N LYS A 92 7.72 7.99 -29.32
CA LYS A 92 7.87 8.89 -28.17
C LYS A 92 9.34 9.16 -27.92
N ARG A 93 9.75 10.42 -28.03
CA ARG A 93 11.13 10.86 -27.79
C ARG A 93 11.19 11.62 -26.47
N GLU A 94 11.80 11.01 -25.45
CA GLU A 94 11.91 11.58 -24.11
C GLU A 94 13.39 11.71 -23.72
N GLY A 95 13.96 12.88 -24.00
CA GLY A 95 15.35 13.19 -23.64
C GLY A 95 16.35 12.27 -24.34
N LYS A 96 16.83 11.25 -23.62
CA LYS A 96 17.81 10.26 -24.09
C LYS A 96 17.21 8.89 -24.39
N GLN A 97 15.88 8.78 -24.39
CA GLN A 97 15.18 7.55 -24.71
C GLN A 97 14.19 7.77 -25.84
N LEU A 98 14.04 6.74 -26.67
CA LEU A 98 13.05 6.68 -27.74
C LEU A 98 12.21 5.42 -27.56
N SER A 99 10.89 5.55 -27.53
CA SER A 99 9.97 4.41 -27.50
C SER A 99 9.18 4.35 -28.80
N ALA A 100 9.36 3.27 -29.55
CA ALA A 100 8.55 2.92 -30.70
C ALA A 100 7.36 2.08 -30.22
N VAL A 101 6.16 2.61 -30.35
CA VAL A 101 4.91 1.99 -29.88
C VAL A 101 4.08 1.60 -31.09
N LEU A 102 3.97 0.29 -31.33
CA LEU A 102 3.16 -0.29 -32.39
C LEU A 102 1.93 -0.95 -31.79
N THR A 103 0.75 -0.46 -32.16
CA THR A 103 -0.51 -1.16 -31.89
C THR A 103 -0.82 -2.08 -33.07
N ALA A 104 -1.07 -3.35 -32.78
CA ALA A 104 -1.30 -4.38 -33.77
C ALA A 104 -2.61 -5.13 -33.50
N GLN A 105 -3.23 -5.61 -34.58
CA GLN A 105 -4.34 -6.53 -34.52
C GLN A 105 -3.84 -7.97 -34.50
N PHE A 106 -4.34 -8.76 -33.55
CA PHE A 106 -4.15 -10.21 -33.52
C PHE A 106 -5.50 -10.92 -33.70
N GLU A 107 -5.48 -12.26 -33.72
CA GLU A 107 -6.67 -13.08 -33.90
C GLU A 107 -7.73 -12.87 -32.83
N ASN A 108 -7.32 -12.86 -31.57
CA ASN A 108 -8.23 -12.83 -30.44
C ASN A 108 -8.46 -11.39 -29.95
N ARG A 109 -7.41 -10.56 -29.92
CA ARG A 109 -7.40 -9.22 -29.33
C ARG A 109 -6.39 -8.30 -30.01
N ASP A 110 -6.50 -7.01 -29.73
CA ASP A 110 -5.44 -6.08 -30.07
C ASP A 110 -4.29 -6.20 -29.05
N GLY A 111 -3.07 -5.94 -29.49
CA GLY A 111 -1.89 -5.89 -28.63
C GLY A 111 -1.03 -4.68 -28.95
N THR A 112 -0.19 -4.29 -28.00
CA THR A 112 0.73 -3.16 -28.17
C THR A 112 2.15 -3.63 -27.94
N LEU A 113 2.96 -3.58 -29.00
CA LEU A 113 4.40 -3.74 -28.93
C LEU A 113 5.05 -2.40 -28.57
N THR A 114 5.89 -2.38 -27.54
CA THR A 114 6.70 -1.23 -27.17
C THR A 114 8.18 -1.61 -27.19
N ILE A 115 8.97 -0.96 -28.05
CA ILE A 115 10.42 -1.08 -28.06
C ILE A 115 11.02 0.24 -27.59
N THR A 116 11.75 0.20 -26.48
CA THR A 116 12.48 1.35 -25.95
C THR A 116 13.95 1.24 -26.27
N TYR A 117 14.53 2.33 -26.75
CA TYR A 117 15.93 2.48 -27.12
C TYR A 117 16.59 3.53 -26.22
N ASN A 118 17.88 3.34 -25.95
CA ASN A 118 18.74 4.35 -25.35
C ASN A 118 19.31 5.32 -26.42
N GLU A 119 20.18 6.25 -25.99
CA GLU A 119 20.81 7.24 -26.88
C GLU A 119 21.70 6.63 -27.99
N ASP A 120 22.17 5.40 -27.82
CA ASP A 120 22.99 4.66 -28.78
C ASP A 120 22.16 3.76 -29.72
N LEU A 121 20.82 3.94 -29.72
CA LEU A 121 19.86 3.09 -30.43
C LEU A 121 19.93 1.60 -30.08
N GLN A 122 20.42 1.27 -28.88
CA GLN A 122 20.35 -0.09 -28.37
C GLN A 122 19.00 -0.31 -27.67
N PRO A 123 18.27 -1.39 -28.00
CA PRO A 123 17.01 -1.69 -27.33
C PRO A 123 17.29 -2.01 -25.86
N THR A 124 16.61 -1.32 -24.95
CA THR A 124 16.70 -1.51 -23.50
C THR A 124 15.52 -2.32 -22.96
N SER A 125 14.37 -2.27 -23.63
CA SER A 125 13.20 -3.05 -23.28
C SER A 125 12.34 -3.31 -24.51
N ILE A 126 11.77 -4.51 -24.59
CA ILE A 126 10.77 -4.87 -25.58
C ILE A 126 9.63 -5.55 -24.83
N THR A 127 8.41 -5.02 -24.95
CA THR A 127 7.20 -5.61 -24.34
C THR A 127 6.08 -5.71 -25.35
N VAL A 128 5.26 -6.75 -25.20
CA VAL A 128 4.01 -6.96 -25.91
C VAL A 128 2.91 -7.06 -24.86
N ASP A 129 2.01 -6.09 -24.89
CA ASP A 129 0.91 -5.97 -23.94
C ASP A 129 -0.43 -6.32 -24.59
N VAL A 130 -1.30 -7.02 -23.86
CA VAL A 130 -2.67 -7.32 -24.30
C VAL A 130 -3.58 -6.12 -24.06
N ASN A 131 -4.24 -5.62 -25.11
CA ASN A 131 -5.18 -4.52 -24.98
C ASN A 131 -6.54 -5.00 -24.49
N TYR A 132 -6.75 -4.93 -23.18
CA TYR A 132 -8.04 -5.21 -22.56
C TYR A 132 -9.03 -4.06 -22.79
N SER A 133 -10.28 -4.41 -23.13
CA SER A 133 -11.36 -3.43 -23.21
C SER A 133 -11.63 -2.79 -21.85
N MET A 134 -12.17 -1.58 -21.85
CA MET A 134 -12.50 -0.87 -20.60
C MET A 134 -13.42 -1.70 -19.69
N GLY A 135 -14.38 -2.43 -20.27
CA GLY A 135 -15.30 -3.30 -19.53
C GLY A 135 -14.59 -4.45 -18.82
N GLU A 136 -13.59 -5.06 -19.46
CA GLU A 136 -12.80 -6.14 -18.86
C GLU A 136 -11.84 -5.63 -17.79
N ARG A 137 -11.20 -4.48 -18.04
CA ARG A 137 -10.38 -3.81 -17.03
C ARG A 137 -11.20 -3.46 -15.80
N MET A 138 -12.41 -2.92 -16.01
CA MET A 138 -13.35 -2.63 -14.93
C MET A 138 -13.82 -3.90 -14.24
N GLY A 139 -14.10 -4.98 -14.97
CA GLY A 139 -14.49 -6.27 -14.41
C GLY A 139 -13.38 -6.89 -13.55
N LYS A 140 -12.14 -6.92 -14.04
CA LYS A 140 -10.97 -7.38 -13.27
C LYS A 140 -10.75 -6.50 -12.04
N ALA A 141 -10.83 -5.18 -12.17
CA ALA A 141 -10.71 -4.25 -11.05
C ALA A 141 -11.84 -4.41 -10.01
N ALA A 142 -13.08 -4.63 -10.47
CA ALA A 142 -14.24 -4.86 -9.61
C ALA A 142 -14.14 -6.18 -8.85
N LEU A 143 -13.66 -7.26 -9.49
CA LEU A 143 -13.39 -8.53 -8.81
C LEU A 143 -12.35 -8.36 -7.70
N ASN A 144 -11.27 -7.63 -7.96
CA ASN A 144 -10.27 -7.36 -6.92
C ASN A 144 -10.84 -6.46 -5.80
N THR A 145 -11.65 -5.46 -6.16
CA THR A 145 -12.34 -4.60 -5.18
C THR A 145 -13.32 -5.39 -4.33
N LEU A 146 -14.08 -6.31 -4.93
CA LEU A 146 -15.00 -7.19 -4.21
C LEU A 146 -14.23 -8.14 -3.29
N MET A 147 -13.09 -8.66 -3.74
CA MET A 147 -12.25 -9.54 -2.92
C MET A 147 -11.60 -8.77 -1.76
N GLY A 148 -11.03 -7.59 -1.99
CA GLY A 148 -10.41 -6.77 -0.95
C GLY A 148 -11.42 -6.12 0.00
N MET A 149 -12.38 -5.36 -0.53
CA MET A 149 -13.38 -4.66 0.28
C MET A 149 -14.40 -5.64 0.86
N GLY A 150 -14.86 -6.62 0.10
CA GLY A 150 -15.87 -7.58 0.55
C GLY A 150 -15.38 -8.50 1.67
N THR A 151 -14.12 -8.94 1.66
CA THR A 151 -13.55 -9.73 2.76
C THR A 151 -13.47 -8.92 4.05
N VAL A 152 -13.06 -7.65 3.99
CA VAL A 152 -13.05 -6.76 5.15
C VAL A 152 -14.45 -6.60 5.73
N PHE A 153 -15.46 -6.35 4.89
CA PHE A 153 -16.86 -6.28 5.35
C PHE A 153 -17.34 -7.60 5.97
N ALA A 154 -17.03 -8.74 5.36
CA ALA A 154 -17.41 -10.06 5.89
C ALA A 154 -16.77 -10.33 7.27
N VAL A 155 -15.50 -10.00 7.44
CA VAL A 155 -14.79 -10.14 8.73
C VAL A 155 -15.40 -9.24 9.79
N LEU A 156 -15.71 -7.98 9.46
CA LEU A 156 -16.37 -7.06 10.40
C LEU A 156 -17.76 -7.54 10.84
N ILE A 157 -18.54 -8.07 9.89
CA ILE A 157 -19.85 -8.67 10.20
C ILE A 157 -19.69 -9.88 11.12
N LEU A 158 -18.71 -10.74 10.84
CA LEU A 158 -18.44 -11.92 11.67
C LEU A 158 -18.00 -11.55 13.09
N ILE A 159 -17.11 -10.56 13.25
CA ILE A 159 -16.71 -10.05 14.57
C ILE A 159 -17.90 -9.45 15.32
N SER A 160 -18.75 -8.68 14.64
CA SER A 160 -19.97 -8.12 15.21
C SER A 160 -20.92 -9.21 15.74
N LEU A 161 -21.08 -10.30 14.98
CA LEU A 161 -21.86 -11.47 15.40
C LEU A 161 -21.26 -12.17 16.63
N LEU A 162 -19.93 -12.37 16.67
CA LEU A 162 -19.27 -12.98 17.83
C LEU A 162 -19.45 -12.16 19.11
N ILE A 163 -19.31 -10.84 19.04
CA ILE A 163 -19.55 -9.95 20.19
C ILE A 163 -21.03 -10.00 20.61
N SER A 164 -21.95 -10.07 19.66
CA SER A 164 -23.37 -10.25 19.95
C SER A 164 -23.66 -11.58 20.66
N LEU A 165 -22.96 -12.66 20.29
CA LEU A 165 -23.07 -13.97 20.94
C LEU A 165 -22.59 -13.95 22.40
N PHE A 166 -21.57 -13.15 22.75
CA PHE A 166 -21.16 -12.98 24.15
C PHE A 166 -22.26 -12.44 25.06
N LYS A 167 -23.24 -11.68 24.53
CA LYS A 167 -24.42 -11.26 25.30
C LYS A 167 -25.28 -12.44 25.76
N TYR A 168 -25.31 -13.54 25.00
CA TYR A 168 -26.07 -14.72 25.35
C TYR A 168 -25.37 -15.59 26.37
N ILE A 169 -24.03 -15.60 26.40
CA ILE A 169 -23.25 -16.28 27.45
C ILE A 169 -23.55 -15.66 28.82
N ASN A 170 -23.51 -14.33 28.94
CA ASN A 170 -23.86 -13.61 30.18
C ASN A 170 -25.30 -13.91 30.65
N LYS A 171 -26.26 -14.11 29.72
CA LYS A 171 -27.65 -14.45 30.07
C LYS A 171 -27.82 -15.90 30.51
N LEU A 172 -27.01 -16.83 30.01
CA LEU A 172 -27.02 -18.22 30.42
C LEU A 172 -26.41 -18.38 31.82
N GLU A 173 -25.32 -17.67 32.11
CA GLU A 173 -24.69 -17.66 33.44
C GLU A 173 -25.61 -17.06 34.52
N ALA A 174 -26.32 -15.97 34.21
CA ALA A 174 -27.30 -15.37 35.12
C ALA A 174 -28.54 -16.26 35.37
N LYS A 175 -28.87 -17.18 34.45
CA LYS A 175 -29.96 -18.15 34.64
C LYS A 175 -29.52 -19.39 35.43
N VAL A 176 -28.26 -19.78 35.34
CA VAL A 176 -27.72 -20.93 36.09
C VAL A 176 -27.41 -20.58 37.55
N ASN A 177 -27.09 -19.31 37.86
CA ASN A 177 -26.76 -18.86 39.23
C ASN A 177 -27.95 -18.35 40.07
N LYS A 178 -29.20 -18.57 39.67
CA LYS A 178 -30.37 -18.21 40.49
C LYS A 178 -30.58 -19.22 41.63
N LYS A 179 -29.80 -19.08 42.71
CA LYS A 179 -30.02 -19.75 44.00
C LYS A 179 -31.15 -19.04 44.77
N PRO A 180 -32.02 -19.74 45.54
CA PRO A 180 -33.17 -19.13 46.20
C PRO A 180 -32.74 -18.14 47.28
N ALA A 181 -33.51 -17.06 47.41
CA ALA A 181 -33.34 -16.00 48.39
C ALA A 181 -33.31 -16.54 49.83
N VAL A 182 -32.33 -16.11 50.62
CA VAL A 182 -32.37 -16.21 52.07
C VAL A 182 -32.78 -14.84 52.61
N SER A 183 -33.87 -14.86 53.37
CA SER A 183 -34.48 -13.74 54.08
C SER A 183 -33.48 -13.07 55.03
N GLU A 184 -33.32 -11.75 54.92
CA GLU A 184 -32.72 -10.93 55.97
C GLU A 184 -33.64 -10.92 57.21
N ALA A 185 -33.03 -11.13 58.37
CA ALA A 185 -33.61 -10.90 59.69
C ALA A 185 -32.74 -9.85 60.42
N PRO A 186 -33.29 -9.09 61.39
CA PRO A 186 -32.90 -7.71 61.65
C PRO A 186 -31.54 -7.56 62.37
N ALA A 187 -30.92 -6.42 62.10
CA ALA A 187 -29.59 -6.01 62.58
C ALA A 187 -29.44 -5.94 64.10
N PRO A 188 -28.21 -6.19 64.61
CA PRO A 188 -27.71 -5.49 65.77
C PRO A 188 -26.39 -4.75 65.50
N SER A 189 -26.39 -3.47 65.88
CA SER A 189 -25.28 -2.64 66.40
C SER A 189 -23.91 -2.68 65.71
N ALA A 190 -23.50 -1.52 65.18
CA ALA A 190 -22.09 -1.20 64.91
C ALA A 190 -21.22 -1.41 66.17
N PRO A 191 -19.94 -1.82 66.00
CA PRO A 191 -18.88 -0.81 66.13
C PRO A 191 -17.68 -0.99 65.17
N VAL A 192 -17.14 0.18 64.79
CA VAL A 192 -15.75 0.50 64.41
C VAL A 192 -15.17 -0.19 63.16
N ILE A 193 -15.14 0.59 62.09
CA ILE A 193 -14.31 0.35 60.90
C ILE A 193 -12.84 0.50 61.30
N ALA A 194 -12.09 -0.59 61.24
CA ALA A 194 -10.65 -0.53 61.02
C ALA A 194 -10.43 -0.40 59.50
N GLU A 195 -9.77 0.67 59.07
CA GLU A 195 -9.31 0.82 57.68
C GLU A 195 -8.35 -0.33 57.31
N PRO A 196 -8.46 -0.92 56.11
CA PRO A 196 -7.48 -1.88 55.64
C PRO A 196 -6.18 -1.14 55.31
N ALA A 197 -5.06 -1.67 55.79
CA ALA A 197 -3.74 -1.22 55.38
C ALA A 197 -3.59 -1.37 53.85
N GLU A 198 -3.27 -0.28 53.16
CA GLU A 198 -2.82 -0.34 51.76
C GLU A 198 -1.49 -1.12 51.73
N GLU A 199 -1.48 -2.24 51.01
CA GLU A 199 -0.30 -3.03 50.70
C GLU A 199 0.56 -2.22 49.71
N LEU A 200 1.65 -1.62 50.20
CA LEU A 200 2.64 -0.88 49.40
C LEU A 200 3.60 -1.81 48.66
N THR A 201 3.14 -3.01 48.26
CA THR A 201 3.99 -4.06 47.73
C THR A 201 4.42 -3.86 46.28
N ASP A 202 3.75 -2.97 45.53
CA ASP A 202 3.98 -2.82 44.08
C ASP A 202 4.94 -1.69 43.69
N ASP A 203 5.32 -0.79 44.61
CA ASP A 203 6.12 0.42 44.29
C ASP A 203 7.52 0.44 44.92
N TYR A 204 8.05 -0.71 45.38
CA TYR A 204 9.38 -0.76 46.02
C TYR A 204 10.52 -0.23 45.12
N GLU A 205 10.42 -0.44 43.81
CA GLU A 205 11.39 0.10 42.83
C GLU A 205 11.36 1.63 42.78
N LEU A 206 10.16 2.23 42.79
CA LEU A 206 9.99 3.68 42.82
C LEU A 206 10.50 4.28 44.13
N VAL A 207 10.21 3.63 45.26
CA VAL A 207 10.71 4.05 46.57
C VAL A 207 12.24 4.01 46.62
N ALA A 208 12.86 2.97 46.06
CA ALA A 208 14.32 2.83 46.02
C ALA A 208 15.00 3.92 45.20
N VAL A 209 14.49 4.21 43.99
CA VAL A 209 15.05 5.26 43.11
C VAL A 209 14.90 6.65 43.75
N ILE A 210 13.74 6.95 44.35
CA ILE A 210 13.49 8.24 45.01
C ILE A 210 14.42 8.41 46.22
N SER A 211 14.56 7.37 47.06
CA SER A 211 15.41 7.44 48.25
C SER A 211 16.90 7.57 47.89
N ALA A 212 17.36 6.84 46.86
CA ALA A 212 18.72 6.95 46.35
C ALA A 212 19.03 8.33 45.75
N ALA A 213 18.09 8.93 45.02
CA ALA A 213 18.26 10.26 44.43
C ALA A 213 18.40 11.35 45.52
N ILE A 214 17.58 11.28 46.58
CA ILE A 214 17.64 12.24 47.68
C ILE A 214 18.95 12.06 48.46
N ALA A 215 19.30 10.82 48.81
CA ALA A 215 20.56 10.46 49.47
C ALA A 215 21.79 10.99 48.71
N ALA A 216 21.81 10.81 47.38
CA ALA A 216 22.87 11.33 46.53
C ALA A 216 22.91 12.87 46.49
N SER A 217 21.74 13.54 46.52
CA SER A 217 21.67 15.01 46.50
C SER A 217 22.10 15.65 47.82
N GLU A 218 21.79 15.01 48.95
CA GLU A 218 22.11 15.51 50.30
C GLU A 218 23.44 14.96 50.84
N GLY A 219 24.07 14.03 50.11
CA GLY A 219 25.33 13.39 50.50
C GLY A 219 25.22 12.53 51.77
N THR A 220 24.03 11.98 52.04
CA THR A 220 23.71 11.22 53.25
C THR A 220 23.23 9.80 52.90
N SER A 221 23.07 8.91 53.89
CA SER A 221 22.57 7.55 53.65
C SER A 221 21.07 7.53 53.34
N ALA A 222 20.63 6.56 52.53
CA ALA A 222 19.23 6.38 52.15
C ALA A 222 18.33 5.85 53.29
N ASP A 223 18.93 5.32 54.37
CA ASP A 223 18.21 4.66 55.48
C ASP A 223 17.33 5.61 56.31
N GLY A 224 17.50 6.93 56.16
CA GLY A 224 16.75 7.94 56.89
C GLY A 224 15.44 8.38 56.23
N PHE A 225 15.17 7.96 54.98
CA PHE A 225 14.04 8.48 54.20
C PHE A 225 12.85 7.50 54.18
N VAL A 226 11.64 8.05 54.34
CA VAL A 226 10.38 7.28 54.26
C VAL A 226 9.51 7.85 53.15
N VAL A 227 9.36 7.11 52.05
CA VAL A 227 8.52 7.49 50.90
C VAL A 227 7.13 6.90 51.07
N ARG A 228 6.09 7.75 50.98
CA ARG A 228 4.67 7.33 51.03
C ARG A 228 3.88 8.07 49.96
N SER A 229 2.90 7.39 49.36
CA SER A 229 1.96 8.01 48.45
C SER A 229 1.03 8.96 49.22
N ILE A 230 0.94 10.23 48.78
CA ILE A 230 -0.02 11.20 49.32
C ILE A 230 -1.04 11.52 48.23
N LYS A 231 -2.26 11.00 48.37
CA LYS A 231 -3.39 11.34 47.50
C LYS A 231 -4.06 12.61 48.01
N LYS A 232 -4.07 13.68 47.21
CA LYS A 232 -4.75 14.94 47.53
C LYS A 232 -6.27 14.74 47.58
N ARG A 233 -6.91 14.99 48.72
CA ARG A 233 -8.38 15.06 48.81
C ARG A 233 -8.89 16.35 48.17
N THR A 234 -9.67 16.26 47.10
CA THR A 234 -10.26 17.38 46.34
C THR A 234 -11.53 17.96 46.99
N LYS A 235 -11.53 18.18 48.30
CA LYS A 235 -12.68 18.75 49.02
C LYS A 235 -12.31 20.04 49.76
N TRP A 236 -11.95 21.07 49.01
CA TRP A 236 -11.78 22.45 49.49
C TRP A 236 -12.48 23.44 48.54
N GLN A 237 -13.78 23.22 48.29
CA GLN A 237 -14.71 24.26 47.87
C GLN A 237 -16.10 23.92 48.40
N LYS A 238 -16.45 24.53 49.54
CA LYS A 238 -17.78 24.92 50.03
C LYS A 238 -17.71 25.16 51.54
N ALA A 239 -17.34 26.37 51.91
CA ALA A 239 -17.75 27.07 53.11
C ALA A 239 -17.83 28.56 52.74
#